data_AF-A0A8C1TVK1-F1
#
_entry.id   AF-A0A8C1TVK1-F1
#
_cell.length_a   1.000
_cell.length_b   1.000
_cell.length_c   1.000
_cell.angle_alpha   90.00
_cell.angle_beta   90.00
_cell.angle_gamma   90.00
#
_symmetry.space_group_name_H-M   'P 1'
#
loop_
_entity.id
_entity.type
_entity.pdbx_description
1 polymer ?
#
loop_
_entity_poly.entity_id
_entity_poly.type
_entity_poly.pdbx_seq_one_letter_code
_entity_poly.pdbx_strand_id
1 'polypeptide(L)'
;MPCMFILENGEMYRNPTEVKMSQIVLPCHANYCEELSAGLLLKWMDSTACLSAERHAGCSCITASVDDIHFETTIGVGQVVNITAKVNRAFTSSMEVGILVSCEDLFSNRQWPPFATFVARRTEAGKAQVFTPLNQICEIDLGFAERRRMRLIHAEIINDLLSSCSCQIVSECLDYQNAVPAERTRVESVELVLPPHANHQVSTFGGQIMAWMENVATISARCTVTILLQSNLMIKKDIEMNTH
;
A
#
# COMPACT_ATOMS: atom_id res chain seq x y z
N MET A 1 17.33 4.56 15.03
CA MET A 1 16.28 4.05 15.92
C MET A 1 15.05 4.91 15.73
N PRO A 2 13.89 4.39 15.29
CA PRO A 2 12.68 5.19 15.29
C PRO A 2 12.27 5.39 16.75
N CYS A 3 12.03 6.63 17.16
CA CYS A 3 11.60 7.02 18.50
C CYS A 3 10.26 6.37 18.85
N MET A 4 10.31 5.12 19.27
CA MET A 4 9.27 4.40 19.99
C MET A 4 9.80 4.29 21.41
N PHE A 5 9.12 4.94 22.35
CA PHE A 5 9.44 4.92 23.78
C PHE A 5 10.69 5.70 24.22
N ILE A 6 10.55 7.00 24.47
CA ILE A 6 11.20 7.61 25.64
C ILE A 6 10.22 8.62 26.26
N LEU A 7 9.92 8.44 27.55
CA LEU A 7 9.66 9.56 28.45
C LEU A 7 10.48 9.35 29.72
N GLU A 8 11.12 10.42 30.17
CA GLU A 8 11.56 10.57 31.55
C GLU A 8 10.35 10.31 32.46
N ASN A 9 10.54 9.44 33.46
CA ASN A 9 9.58 9.11 34.54
C ASN A 9 8.53 8.05 34.23
N GLY A 10 8.96 6.79 34.01
CA GLY A 10 8.34 5.57 34.59
C GLY A 10 6.88 5.19 34.28
N GLU A 11 6.06 6.05 33.69
CA GLU A 11 4.68 5.77 33.28
C GLU A 11 4.61 5.64 31.76
N MET A 12 4.08 4.50 31.28
CA MET A 12 3.95 4.23 29.86
C MET A 12 2.96 5.20 29.21
N TYR A 13 3.46 6.24 28.54
CA TYR A 13 2.65 7.08 27.67
C TYR A 13 2.21 6.29 26.43
N ARG A 14 0.98 5.76 26.49
CA ARG A 14 0.31 5.18 25.34
C ARG A 14 -0.36 6.31 24.57
N ASN A 15 0.08 6.54 23.34
CA ASN A 15 -0.61 7.52 22.50
C ASN A 15 -2.08 7.07 22.33
N PRO A 16 -3.07 7.93 22.63
CA PRO A 16 -4.49 7.52 22.63
C PRO A 16 -5.01 7.13 21.24
N THR A 17 -4.33 7.55 20.17
CA THR A 17 -4.66 7.20 18.78
C THR A 17 -3.94 5.93 18.29
N GLU A 18 -3.03 5.37 19.08
CA GLU A 18 -2.27 4.18 18.69
C GLU A 18 -3.18 2.95 18.62
N VAL A 19 -3.13 2.26 17.47
CA VAL A 19 -3.80 1.00 17.21
C VAL A 19 -2.75 -0.03 16.85
N LYS A 20 -2.88 -1.24 17.40
CA LYS A 20 -2.02 -2.38 17.09
C LYS A 20 -2.87 -3.53 16.60
N MET A 21 -2.40 -4.18 15.54
CA MET A 21 -2.95 -5.41 14.98
C MET A 21 -1.81 -6.41 14.82
N SER A 22 -2.01 -7.63 15.30
CA SER A 22 -1.09 -8.74 15.11
C SER A 22 -1.84 -9.87 14.44
N GLN A 23 -1.31 -10.38 13.33
CA GLN A 23 -1.93 -11.44 12.54
C GLN A 23 -0.90 -12.50 12.19
N ILE A 24 -1.22 -13.77 12.45
CA ILE A 24 -0.45 -14.88 11.91
C ILE A 24 -0.79 -15.09 10.44
N VAL A 25 0.22 -15.30 9.60
CA VAL A 25 0.03 -15.64 8.20
C VAL A 25 -0.38 -17.10 8.10
N LEU A 26 -1.65 -17.33 7.77
CA LEU A 26 -2.21 -18.65 7.56
C LEU A 26 -2.09 -19.03 6.08
N PRO A 27 -2.20 -20.33 5.73
CA PRO A 27 -2.22 -20.76 4.34
C PRO A 27 -3.27 -20.05 3.48
N CYS A 28 -4.44 -19.71 4.04
CA CYS A 28 -5.49 -18.96 3.33
C CYS A 28 -5.15 -17.47 3.09
N HIS A 29 -4.11 -16.95 3.75
CA HIS A 29 -3.61 -15.58 3.56
C HIS A 29 -2.52 -15.52 2.48
N ALA A 30 -1.99 -16.67 2.07
CA ALA A 30 -0.88 -16.77 1.16
C ALA A 30 -1.31 -16.83 -0.30
N ASN A 31 -0.43 -16.34 -1.16
CA ASN A 31 -0.47 -16.53 -2.59
C ASN A 31 0.02 -17.94 -2.95
N TYR A 32 0.08 -18.23 -4.25
CA TYR A 32 0.53 -19.51 -4.80
C TYR A 32 2.02 -19.83 -4.53
N CYS A 33 2.81 -18.88 -4.02
CA CYS A 33 4.20 -19.05 -3.60
C CYS A 33 4.33 -19.29 -2.09
N GLU A 34 3.23 -19.49 -1.36
CA GLU A 34 3.23 -19.62 0.12
C GLU A 34 3.70 -18.34 0.85
N GLU A 35 3.56 -17.19 0.20
CA GLU A 35 3.86 -15.86 0.74
C GLU A 35 2.58 -15.06 0.93
N LEU A 36 2.50 -14.20 1.95
CA LEU A 36 1.38 -13.32 2.22
C LEU A 36 1.01 -12.50 0.97
N SER A 37 -0.27 -12.53 0.59
CA SER A 37 -0.79 -11.64 -0.48
C SER A 37 -0.57 -10.18 -0.08
N ALA A 38 0.07 -9.41 -0.98
CA ALA A 38 0.30 -7.99 -0.78
C ALA A 38 -1.02 -7.22 -0.64
N GLY A 39 -2.07 -7.59 -1.39
CA GLY A 39 -3.40 -7.03 -1.27
C GLY A 39 -4.01 -7.24 0.11
N LEU A 40 -3.84 -8.43 0.70
CA LEU A 40 -4.29 -8.71 2.06
C LEU A 40 -3.53 -7.89 3.11
N LEU A 41 -2.22 -7.74 2.95
CA LEU A 41 -1.40 -6.88 3.81
C LEU A 41 -1.88 -5.42 3.75
N LEU A 42 -2.11 -4.88 2.54
CA LEU A 42 -2.66 -3.53 2.33
C LEU A 42 -4.03 -3.37 3.01
N LYS A 43 -4.87 -4.41 2.96
CA LYS A 43 -6.16 -4.41 3.67
C LYS A 43 -6.02 -4.33 5.18
N TRP A 44 -5.07 -5.06 5.77
CA TRP A 44 -4.79 -5.00 7.20
C TRP A 44 -4.20 -3.65 7.62
N MET A 45 -3.28 -3.11 6.82
CA MET A 45 -2.70 -1.78 7.02
C MET A 45 -3.79 -0.71 7.04
N ASP A 46 -4.64 -0.67 6.02
CA ASP A 46 -5.75 0.27 5.90
C ASP A 46 -6.74 0.17 7.06
N SER A 47 -7.11 -1.05 7.45
CA SER A 47 -8.04 -1.29 8.57
C SER A 47 -7.47 -0.74 9.89
N THR A 48 -6.18 -0.95 10.13
CA THR A 48 -5.49 -0.46 11.32
C THR A 48 -5.37 1.07 11.31
N ALA A 49 -5.09 1.66 10.15
CA ALA A 49 -5.00 3.10 9.96
C ALA A 49 -6.34 3.81 10.12
N CYS A 50 -7.39 3.25 9.51
CA CYS A 50 -8.75 3.74 9.62
C CYS A 50 -9.20 3.73 11.08
N LEU A 51 -8.96 2.64 11.82
CA LEU A 51 -9.30 2.57 13.24
C LEU A 51 -8.53 3.62 14.07
N SER A 52 -7.26 3.90 13.74
CA SER A 52 -6.49 4.97 14.41
C SER A 52 -7.09 6.35 14.13
N ALA A 53 -7.50 6.58 12.87
CA ALA A 53 -8.16 7.81 12.46
C ALA A 53 -9.53 8.01 13.12
N GLU A 54 -10.36 6.97 13.17
CA GLU A 54 -11.68 7.00 13.80
C GLU A 54 -11.57 7.22 15.32
N ARG A 55 -10.57 6.62 15.98
CA ARG A 55 -10.28 6.90 17.41
C ARG A 55 -9.94 8.36 17.65
N HIS A 56 -9.23 9.00 16.73
CA HIS A 56 -8.87 10.42 16.85
C HIS A 56 -10.06 11.34 16.55
N ALA A 57 -10.82 11.05 15.50
CA ALA A 57 -11.91 11.92 15.04
C ALA A 57 -13.25 11.68 15.76
N GLY A 58 -13.41 10.57 16.48
CA GLY A 58 -14.66 10.19 17.16
C GLY A 58 -15.83 9.93 16.21
N CYS A 59 -15.55 9.63 14.94
CA CYS A 59 -16.53 9.41 13.88
C CYS A 59 -15.90 8.61 12.73
N SER A 60 -16.73 8.17 11.77
CA SER A 60 -16.21 7.34 10.67
C SER A 60 -15.29 8.12 9.73
N CYS A 61 -14.24 7.41 9.31
CA CYS A 61 -13.20 7.91 8.42
C CYS A 61 -13.09 7.01 7.20
N ILE A 62 -12.67 7.60 6.09
CA ILE A 62 -12.38 6.89 4.85
C ILE A 62 -10.93 7.18 4.42
N THR A 63 -10.34 6.24 3.69
CA THR A 63 -9.01 6.41 3.12
C THR A 63 -9.09 7.33 1.91
N ALA A 64 -8.42 8.47 1.99
CA ALA A 64 -8.43 9.48 0.93
C ALA A 64 -7.24 9.32 -0.02
N SER A 65 -6.06 9.00 0.52
CA SER A 65 -4.86 8.71 -0.26
C SER A 65 -3.88 7.85 0.54
N VAL A 66 -2.97 7.21 -0.17
CA VAL A 66 -1.89 6.39 0.39
C VAL A 66 -0.58 6.88 -0.24
N ASP A 67 0.46 7.07 0.57
CA ASP A 67 1.80 7.42 0.09
C ASP A 67 2.53 6.17 -0.47
N ASP A 68 3.68 6.35 -1.11
CA ASP A 68 4.43 5.24 -1.69
C ASP A 68 4.77 4.16 -0.64
N ILE A 69 4.43 2.91 -0.96
CA ILE A 69 4.70 1.73 -0.13
C ILE A 69 5.73 0.87 -0.85
N HIS A 70 6.78 0.49 -0.13
CA HIS A 70 7.82 -0.40 -0.63
C HIS A 70 7.88 -1.66 0.22
N PHE A 71 7.72 -2.81 -0.42
CA PHE A 71 7.88 -4.11 0.23
C PHE A 71 9.32 -4.59 0.02
N GLU A 72 10.16 -4.46 1.05
CA GLU A 72 11.55 -4.94 0.99
C GLU A 72 11.65 -6.46 1.08
N THR A 73 10.67 -7.09 1.73
CA THR A 73 10.64 -8.55 1.90
C THR A 73 9.27 -9.16 1.84
N THR A 74 9.27 -10.42 1.42
CA THR A 74 8.11 -11.29 1.42
C THR A 74 7.95 -11.92 2.81
N ILE A 75 6.69 -12.19 3.16
CA ILE A 75 6.31 -12.73 4.46
C ILE A 75 5.73 -14.12 4.22
N GLY A 76 6.34 -15.16 4.77
CA GLY A 76 5.91 -16.55 4.60
C GLY A 76 4.76 -16.96 5.52
N VAL A 77 4.08 -18.05 5.17
CA VAL A 77 3.13 -18.73 6.06
C VAL A 77 3.80 -19.11 7.38
N GLY A 78 3.09 -18.91 8.49
CA GLY A 78 3.56 -19.19 9.85
C GLY A 78 4.27 -18.01 10.52
N GLN A 79 4.66 -16.98 9.78
CA GLN A 79 5.19 -15.73 10.34
C GLN A 79 4.05 -14.86 10.91
N VAL A 80 4.39 -13.94 11.81
CA VAL A 80 3.44 -13.02 12.43
C VAL A 80 3.72 -11.60 11.91
N VAL A 81 2.67 -10.96 11.41
CA VAL A 81 2.69 -9.56 11.00
C VAL A 81 2.16 -8.69 12.12
N ASN A 82 2.97 -7.73 12.55
CA ASN A 82 2.67 -6.75 13.57
C ASN A 82 2.54 -5.37 12.92
N ILE A 83 1.33 -4.81 12.96
CA ILE A 83 1.00 -3.52 12.39
C ILE A 83 0.65 -2.56 13.52
N THR A 84 1.37 -1.44 13.59
CA THR A 84 1.06 -0.34 14.51
C THR A 84 0.72 0.90 13.70
N ALA A 85 -0.44 1.50 13.93
CA ALA A 85 -0.86 2.75 13.30
C ALA A 85 -1.08 3.84 14.36
N LYS A 86 -0.74 5.07 14.00
CA LYS A 86 -0.92 6.25 14.86
C LYS A 86 -1.18 7.49 14.01
N VAL A 87 -2.06 8.38 14.48
CA VAL A 87 -2.21 9.71 13.86
C VAL A 87 -0.95 10.53 14.15
N ASN A 88 -0.24 10.89 13.08
CA ASN A 88 0.92 11.76 13.15
C ASN A 88 0.48 13.23 13.18
N ARG A 89 -0.49 13.59 12.33
CA ARG A 89 -0.95 14.98 12.22
C ARG A 89 -2.41 15.07 11.80
N ALA A 90 -3.18 15.94 12.45
CA ALA A 90 -4.54 16.27 12.03
C ALA A 90 -4.58 17.64 11.33
N PHE A 91 -5.44 17.76 10.32
CA PHE A 91 -5.75 18.97 9.59
C PHE A 91 -7.22 19.34 9.80
N THR A 92 -7.79 20.17 8.91
CA THR A 92 -9.18 20.64 9.03
C THR A 92 -10.22 19.51 8.89
N SER A 93 -10.10 18.71 7.84
CA SER A 93 -11.01 17.60 7.50
C SER A 93 -10.28 16.29 7.18
N SER A 94 -8.95 16.31 7.20
CA SER A 94 -8.11 15.15 6.96
C SER A 94 -7.07 14.96 8.05
N MET A 95 -6.50 13.77 8.12
CA MET A 95 -5.42 13.46 9.04
C MET A 95 -4.43 12.52 8.37
N GLU A 96 -3.18 12.61 8.81
CA GLU A 96 -2.08 11.76 8.38
C GLU A 96 -1.80 10.73 9.46
N VAL A 97 -1.85 9.46 9.05
CA VAL A 97 -1.67 8.28 9.89
C VAL A 97 -0.39 7.59 9.46
N GLY A 98 0.58 7.47 10.36
CA GLY A 98 1.78 6.67 10.14
C GLY A 98 1.50 5.21 10.46
N ILE A 99 1.98 4.31 9.61
CA ILE A 99 1.91 2.86 9.83
C ILE A 99 3.32 2.28 9.91
N LEU A 100 3.47 1.43 10.91
CA LEU A 100 4.65 0.64 11.19
C LEU A 100 4.29 -0.85 11.01
N VAL A 101 4.84 -1.51 10.00
CA VAL A 101 4.67 -2.96 9.76
C VAL A 101 5.97 -3.70 10.06
N SER A 102 6.00 -4.49 11.12
CA SER A 102 7.06 -5.47 11.34
C SER A 102 6.54 -6.87 11.08
N CYS A 103 7.42 -7.74 10.59
CA CYS A 103 7.20 -9.18 10.57
C CYS A 103 8.13 -9.80 11.59
N GLU A 104 7.64 -10.80 12.32
CA GLU A 104 8.43 -11.65 13.19
C GLU A 104 8.22 -13.11 12.80
N ASP A 105 9.32 -13.85 12.79
CA ASP A 105 9.26 -15.30 12.82
C ASP A 105 9.52 -15.71 14.28
N LEU A 106 8.55 -16.41 14.87
CA LEU A 106 8.54 -16.85 16.26
C LEU A 106 9.77 -17.70 16.62
N PHE A 107 10.47 -18.26 15.61
CA PHE A 107 11.65 -19.08 15.80
C PHE A 107 12.98 -18.40 15.42
N SER A 108 12.97 -17.29 14.69
CA SER A 108 14.20 -16.65 14.17
C SER A 108 14.41 -15.17 14.53
N ASN A 109 13.45 -14.53 15.22
CA ASN A 109 13.58 -13.20 15.85
C ASN A 109 14.06 -12.06 14.92
N ARG A 110 13.78 -12.17 13.61
CA ARG A 110 14.13 -11.17 12.59
C ARG A 110 13.01 -10.12 12.47
N GLN A 111 13.38 -8.84 12.37
CA GLN A 111 12.46 -7.71 12.19
C GLN A 111 12.84 -6.91 10.94
N TRP A 112 11.83 -6.33 10.28
CA TRP A 112 12.01 -5.54 9.07
C TRP A 112 11.59 -4.08 9.31
N PRO A 113 12.31 -3.10 8.72
CA PRO A 113 11.99 -1.70 8.89
C PRO A 113 10.69 -1.35 8.15
N PRO A 114 9.84 -0.50 8.72
CA PRO A 114 8.54 -0.18 8.14
C PRO A 114 8.47 1.25 7.59
N PHE A 115 7.73 1.44 6.50
CA PHE A 115 7.06 2.72 6.27
C PHE A 115 5.86 2.60 5.34
N ALA A 116 4.72 3.13 5.79
CA ALA A 116 3.62 3.56 4.93
C ALA A 116 2.86 4.70 5.64
N THR A 117 2.47 5.72 4.88
CA THR A 117 1.70 6.85 5.40
C THR A 117 0.34 6.88 4.72
N PHE A 118 -0.71 6.93 5.53
CA PHE A 118 -2.10 6.94 5.07
C PHE A 118 -2.73 8.29 5.38
N VAL A 119 -3.52 8.81 4.45
CA VAL A 119 -4.32 10.01 4.68
C VAL A 119 -5.77 9.60 4.81
N ALA A 120 -6.32 9.77 6.00
CA ALA A 120 -7.73 9.56 6.25
C ALA A 120 -8.50 10.88 6.16
N ARG A 121 -9.74 10.81 5.68
CA ARG A 121 -10.67 11.94 5.62
C ARG A 121 -11.96 11.57 6.36
N ARG A 122 -12.50 12.55 7.10
CA ARG A 122 -13.78 12.39 7.79
C ARG A 122 -14.93 12.36 6.78
N THR A 123 -15.90 11.47 7.00
CA THR A 123 -17.09 11.36 6.13
C THR A 123 -18.09 12.50 6.38
N GLU A 124 -18.27 12.93 7.63
CA GLU A 124 -19.21 13.99 8.00
C GLU A 124 -18.59 15.40 7.97
N ALA A 125 -19.35 16.37 7.44
CA ALA A 125 -18.97 17.78 7.33
C ALA A 125 -19.05 18.52 8.69
N GLY A 126 -18.16 18.19 9.62
CA GLY A 126 -17.97 18.91 10.87
C GLY A 126 -16.48 19.17 11.13
N LYS A 127 -16.13 20.34 11.70
CA LYS A 127 -14.74 20.63 12.09
C LYS A 127 -14.22 19.48 12.95
N ALA A 128 -13.12 18.85 12.55
CA ALA A 128 -12.44 17.90 13.40
C ALA A 128 -12.04 18.63 14.69
N GLN A 129 -12.27 18.02 15.85
CA GLN A 129 -11.68 18.52 17.08
C GLN A 129 -10.18 18.29 16.93
N VAL A 130 -9.44 19.37 16.62
CA VAL A 130 -7.99 19.31 16.45
C VAL A 130 -7.40 19.02 17.81
N PHE A 131 -7.23 17.74 18.13
CA PHE A 131 -6.31 17.35 19.19
C PHE A 131 -4.92 17.45 18.59
N THR A 132 -4.25 18.57 18.84
CA THR A 132 -2.82 18.69 18.61
C THR A 132 -2.16 17.61 19.48
N PRO A 133 -1.47 16.60 18.90
CA PRO A 133 -0.70 15.68 19.74
C PRO A 133 0.27 16.54 20.56
N LEU A 134 0.15 16.46 21.88
CA LEU A 134 1.00 17.20 22.81
C LEU A 134 2.46 16.81 22.54
N ASN A 135 3.23 17.83 22.17
CA ASN A 135 4.68 17.96 22.27
C ASN A 135 5.53 17.05 21.36
N GLN A 136 5.96 17.58 20.22
CA GLN A 136 7.28 18.20 20.04
C GLN A 136 7.42 18.63 18.58
N ILE A 137 7.74 19.90 18.35
CA ILE A 137 8.21 20.38 17.04
C ILE A 137 9.58 19.71 16.83
N CYS A 138 9.57 18.48 16.34
CA CYS A 138 10.76 17.78 15.85
C CYS A 138 10.86 18.00 14.34
N GLU A 139 12.05 17.89 13.76
CA GLU A 139 12.28 17.88 12.29
C GLU A 139 11.31 16.93 11.54
N ILE A 140 10.79 15.92 12.24
CA ILE A 140 9.76 14.97 11.80
C ILE A 140 8.46 15.68 11.35
N ASP A 141 8.06 16.78 12.01
CA ASP A 141 6.85 17.56 11.68
C ASP A 141 6.96 18.30 10.34
N LEU A 142 8.17 18.74 9.97
CA LEU A 142 8.46 19.33 8.66
C LEU A 142 8.33 18.27 7.58
N GLY A 143 8.84 17.06 7.80
CA GLY A 143 8.72 15.95 6.86
C GLY A 143 7.27 15.55 6.53
N PHE A 144 6.37 15.55 7.52
CA PHE A 144 4.93 15.30 7.27
C PHE A 144 4.29 16.43 6.43
N ALA A 145 4.66 17.69 6.70
CA ALA A 145 4.19 18.84 5.93
C ALA A 145 4.67 18.79 4.47
N GLU A 146 5.93 18.41 4.26
CA GLU A 146 6.55 18.23 2.96
C GLU A 146 5.90 17.08 2.19
N ARG A 147 5.65 15.93 2.83
CA ARG A 147 4.91 14.82 2.20
C ARG A 147 3.52 15.24 1.73
N ARG A 148 2.78 15.98 2.56
CA ARG A 148 1.48 16.55 2.14
C ARG A 148 1.64 17.50 0.96
N ARG A 149 2.66 18.36 0.97
CA ARG A 149 2.94 19.28 -0.14
C ARG A 149 3.23 18.51 -1.42
N MET A 150 4.06 17.46 -1.36
CA MET A 150 4.35 16.60 -2.49
C MET A 150 3.07 15.95 -3.04
N ARG A 151 2.19 15.39 -2.19
CA ARG A 151 0.91 14.80 -2.64
C ARG A 151 0.02 15.77 -3.40
N LEU A 152 -0.09 17.01 -2.92
CA LEU A 152 -0.94 18.02 -3.54
C LEU A 152 -0.42 18.45 -4.92
N ILE A 153 0.91 18.48 -5.08
CA ILE A 153 1.57 18.90 -6.32
C ILE A 153 1.82 17.69 -7.24
N HIS A 154 1.75 16.45 -6.73
CA HIS A 154 2.08 15.23 -7.48
C HIS A 154 1.30 15.10 -8.79
N ALA A 155 0.00 15.41 -8.77
CA ALA A 155 -0.83 15.40 -9.97
C ALA A 155 -0.39 16.46 -11.00
N GLU A 156 0.00 17.66 -10.53
CA GLU A 156 0.51 18.73 -11.38
C GLU A 156 1.85 18.34 -12.00
N ILE A 157 2.78 17.79 -11.21
CA ILE A 157 4.08 17.30 -11.69
C ILE A 157 3.89 16.22 -12.76
N ILE A 158 3.01 15.24 -12.54
CA ILE A 158 2.74 14.19 -13.53
C ILE A 158 2.19 14.81 -14.82
N ASN A 159 1.23 15.73 -14.72
CA ASN A 159 0.67 16.37 -15.91
C ASN A 159 1.70 17.23 -16.66
N ASP A 160 2.58 17.93 -15.95
CA ASP A 160 3.68 18.70 -16.53
C ASP A 160 4.71 17.79 -17.22
N LEU A 161 5.04 16.64 -16.62
CA LEU A 161 5.91 15.63 -17.23
C LEU A 161 5.25 15.02 -18.48
N LEU A 162 3.96 14.71 -18.43
CA LEU A 162 3.23 14.18 -19.58
C LEU A 162 3.09 15.20 -20.72
N SER A 163 2.93 16.48 -20.40
CA SER A 163 2.83 17.55 -21.40
C SER A 163 4.18 17.95 -22.00
N SER A 164 5.26 17.84 -21.23
CA SER A 164 6.64 18.03 -21.73
C SER A 164 7.19 16.81 -22.48
N CYS A 165 6.62 15.63 -22.26
CA CYS A 165 6.76 14.47 -23.14
C CYS A 165 6.03 14.74 -24.47
N SER A 166 6.69 15.46 -25.38
CA SER A 166 6.32 15.44 -26.78
C SER A 166 6.36 13.99 -27.27
N CYS A 167 5.20 13.39 -27.50
CA CYS A 167 5.06 12.17 -28.28
C CYS A 167 5.53 12.52 -29.70
N GLN A 168 6.85 12.45 -29.95
CA GLN A 168 7.24 11.95 -31.23
C GLN A 168 6.69 10.52 -31.26
N ILE A 169 5.63 10.30 -32.02
CA ILE A 169 5.28 8.98 -32.54
C ILE A 169 6.47 8.63 -33.45
N VAL A 170 7.62 8.34 -32.86
CA VAL A 170 8.82 7.97 -33.62
C VAL A 170 8.53 6.56 -34.07
N SER A 171 8.43 6.44 -35.37
CA SER A 171 8.63 5.24 -36.17
C SER A 171 10.03 4.62 -35.98
N GLU A 172 10.57 4.63 -34.75
CA GLU A 172 11.78 3.95 -34.29
C GLU A 172 11.37 2.90 -33.25
N CYS A 173 10.41 2.06 -33.60
CA CYS A 173 10.45 0.69 -33.12
C CYS A 173 11.64 0.03 -33.83
N LEU A 174 12.84 0.22 -33.30
CA LEU A 174 13.95 -0.70 -33.56
C LEU A 174 13.40 -2.10 -33.28
N ASP A 175 13.46 -2.99 -34.27
CA ASP A 175 12.96 -4.36 -34.22
C ASP A 175 13.57 -5.14 -33.04
N TYR A 176 13.01 -4.96 -31.84
CA TYR A 176 13.18 -5.87 -30.73
C TYR A 176 12.39 -7.11 -31.10
N GLN A 177 13.04 -8.06 -31.75
CA GLN A 177 12.43 -9.31 -32.25
C GLN A 177 11.70 -10.13 -31.16
N ASN A 178 11.86 -9.78 -29.88
CA ASN A 178 11.19 -10.40 -28.73
C ASN A 178 10.28 -9.45 -27.92
N ALA A 179 9.91 -8.28 -28.44
CA ALA A 179 8.97 -7.39 -27.77
C ALA A 179 7.56 -8.02 -27.71
N VAL A 180 7.00 -8.12 -26.52
CA VAL A 180 5.63 -8.61 -26.32
C VAL A 180 4.69 -7.41 -26.14
N PRO A 181 3.62 -7.29 -26.95
CA PRO A 181 2.64 -6.21 -26.79
C PRO A 181 1.96 -6.24 -25.41
N ALA A 182 1.82 -5.06 -24.79
CA ALA A 182 1.16 -4.90 -23.48
C ALA A 182 -0.34 -5.30 -23.51
N GLU A 183 -0.97 -5.31 -24.68
CA GLU A 183 -2.35 -5.78 -24.84
C GLU A 183 -2.55 -7.22 -24.34
N ARG A 184 -1.51 -8.05 -24.43
CA ARG A 184 -1.56 -9.45 -24.00
C ARG A 184 -1.52 -9.63 -22.48
N THR A 185 -1.19 -8.57 -21.73
CA THR A 185 -1.17 -8.58 -20.26
C THR A 185 -2.38 -7.86 -19.68
N ARG A 186 -3.31 -7.38 -20.52
CA ARG A 186 -4.53 -6.69 -20.10
C ARG A 186 -5.43 -7.65 -19.31
N VAL A 187 -5.82 -7.22 -18.11
CA VAL A 187 -6.74 -7.94 -17.23
C VAL A 187 -7.84 -6.99 -16.79
N GLU A 188 -9.08 -7.46 -16.84
CA GLU A 188 -10.24 -6.76 -16.31
C GLU A 188 -10.91 -7.65 -15.26
N SER A 189 -11.27 -7.06 -14.13
CA SER A 189 -12.08 -7.72 -13.10
C SER A 189 -13.21 -6.80 -12.67
N VAL A 190 -14.35 -7.39 -12.33
CA VAL A 190 -15.54 -6.69 -11.83
C VAL A 190 -15.94 -7.35 -10.52
N GLU A 191 -15.87 -6.58 -9.44
CA GLU A 191 -16.17 -7.06 -8.08
C GLU A 191 -17.41 -6.36 -7.54
N LEU A 192 -18.33 -7.16 -6.99
CA LEU A 192 -19.51 -6.60 -6.32
C LEU A 192 -19.16 -6.13 -4.91
N VAL A 193 -19.51 -4.89 -4.58
CA VAL A 193 -19.38 -4.38 -3.21
C VAL A 193 -20.48 -4.99 -2.36
N LEU A 194 -20.09 -5.82 -1.39
CA LEU A 194 -20.97 -6.48 -0.44
C LEU A 194 -20.87 -5.79 0.93
N PRO A 195 -21.84 -5.99 1.85
CA PRO A 195 -21.79 -5.44 3.20
C PRO A 195 -20.45 -5.60 3.95
N PRO A 196 -19.72 -6.74 3.91
CA PRO A 196 -18.41 -6.85 4.57
C PRO A 196 -17.29 -6.00 3.95
N HIS A 197 -17.51 -5.42 2.76
CA HIS A 197 -16.53 -4.59 2.05
C HIS A 197 -16.63 -3.11 2.41
N ALA A 198 -17.72 -2.72 3.09
CA ALA A 198 -18.01 -1.33 3.44
C ALA A 198 -18.07 -1.13 4.95
N ASN A 199 -17.82 0.10 5.37
CA ASN A 199 -18.08 0.51 6.74
C ASN A 199 -19.59 0.63 7.01
N HIS A 200 -19.96 0.90 8.26
CA HIS A 200 -21.37 1.07 8.66
C HIS A 200 -22.08 2.25 7.97
N GLN A 201 -21.35 3.13 7.27
CA GLN A 201 -21.86 4.24 6.47
C GLN A 201 -21.91 3.91 4.97
N VAL A 202 -21.78 2.63 4.59
CA VAL A 202 -21.86 2.14 3.21
C VAL A 202 -20.71 2.67 2.31
N SER A 203 -19.61 3.12 2.90
CA SER A 203 -18.40 3.48 2.18
C SER A 203 -17.44 2.30 2.14
N THR A 204 -17.01 1.88 0.94
CA THR A 204 -16.05 0.79 0.77
C THR A 204 -14.72 1.12 1.45
N PHE A 205 -14.14 0.16 2.17
CA PHE A 205 -12.81 0.33 2.76
C PHE A 205 -11.75 0.48 1.67
N GLY A 206 -10.84 1.44 1.82
CA GLY A 206 -9.75 1.66 0.85
C GLY A 206 -8.87 0.43 0.70
N GLY A 207 -8.62 -0.27 1.80
CA GLY A 207 -7.88 -1.53 1.86
C GLY A 207 -8.50 -2.65 1.04
N GLN A 208 -9.83 -2.70 0.95
CA GLN A 208 -10.52 -3.68 0.12
C GLN A 208 -10.31 -3.38 -1.37
N ILE A 209 -10.36 -2.10 -1.76
CA ILE A 209 -10.11 -1.67 -3.14
C ILE A 209 -8.66 -1.97 -3.52
N MET A 210 -7.70 -1.65 -2.66
CA MET A 210 -6.28 -1.96 -2.87
C MET A 210 -6.03 -3.47 -3.04
N ALA A 211 -6.72 -4.31 -2.25
CA ALA A 211 -6.61 -5.75 -2.39
C ALA A 211 -7.09 -6.26 -3.76
N TRP A 212 -8.21 -5.74 -4.26
CA TRP A 212 -8.69 -6.08 -5.60
C TRP A 212 -7.75 -5.59 -6.70
N MET A 213 -7.22 -4.36 -6.56
CA MET A 213 -6.23 -3.82 -7.49
C MET A 213 -4.97 -4.69 -7.56
N GLU A 214 -4.46 -5.12 -6.41
CA GLU A 214 -3.28 -6.00 -6.35
C GLU A 214 -3.54 -7.35 -7.04
N ASN A 215 -4.69 -7.97 -6.79
CA ASN A 215 -5.05 -9.23 -7.46
C ASN A 215 -5.02 -9.09 -8.99
N VAL A 216 -5.62 -8.03 -9.53
CA VAL A 216 -5.64 -7.77 -10.97
C VAL A 216 -4.23 -7.51 -11.52
N ALA A 217 -3.44 -6.69 -10.81
CA ALA A 217 -2.05 -6.39 -11.17
C ALA A 217 -1.18 -7.65 -11.19
N THR A 218 -1.33 -8.52 -10.18
CA THR A 218 -0.59 -9.79 -10.08
C THR A 218 -0.97 -10.75 -11.22
N ILE A 219 -2.25 -10.84 -11.59
CA ILE A 219 -2.66 -11.64 -12.77
C ILE A 219 -2.03 -11.06 -14.05
N SER A 220 -2.08 -9.73 -14.22
CA SER A 220 -1.49 -9.05 -15.38
C SER A 220 0.01 -9.32 -15.50
N ALA A 221 0.75 -9.20 -14.40
CA ALA A 221 2.19 -9.48 -14.36
C ALA A 221 2.52 -10.95 -14.69
N ARG A 222 1.70 -11.90 -14.25
CA ARG A 222 1.89 -13.33 -14.53
C ARG A 222 1.59 -13.70 -15.98
N CYS A 223 0.65 -13.01 -16.62
CA CYS A 223 0.42 -13.15 -18.07
C CYS A 223 1.71 -12.86 -18.84
N THR A 224 2.46 -11.82 -18.46
CA THR A 224 3.75 -11.48 -19.07
C THR A 224 4.75 -12.63 -19.02
N VAL A 225 4.92 -13.25 -17.84
CA VAL A 225 5.87 -14.36 -17.63
C VAL A 225 5.49 -15.59 -18.45
N THR A 226 4.20 -15.93 -18.49
CA THR A 226 3.70 -17.10 -19.23
C THR A 226 3.88 -16.90 -20.74
N ILE A 227 3.61 -15.70 -21.24
CA ILE A 227 3.76 -15.36 -22.66
C ILE A 227 5.23 -15.39 -23.09
N LEU A 228 6.14 -14.85 -22.27
CA LEU A 228 7.58 -14.88 -22.54
C LEU A 228 8.16 -16.31 -22.53
N LEU A 229 7.64 -17.20 -21.69
CA LEU A 229 8.04 -18.61 -21.70
C LEU A 229 7.54 -19.33 -22.95
N GLN A 230 6.30 -19.07 -23.39
CA GLN A 230 5.73 -19.67 -24.60
C GLN A 230 6.43 -19.17 -25.87
N SER A 231 6.75 -17.87 -25.97
CA SER A 231 7.49 -17.33 -27.13
C SER A 231 8.89 -17.94 -27.23
N ASN A 232 9.62 -18.06 -26.12
CA ASN A 232 10.92 -18.73 -26.10
C ASN A 232 10.85 -20.22 -26.46
N LEU A 233 9.77 -20.91 -26.08
CA LEU A 233 9.55 -22.31 -26.45
C LEU A 233 9.22 -22.48 -27.94
N MET A 234 8.45 -21.56 -28.52
CA MET A 234 8.16 -21.54 -29.97
C MET A 234 9.43 -21.27 -30.78
N ILE A 235 10.23 -20.27 -30.39
CA ILE A 235 11.50 -19.95 -31.06
C ILE A 235 12.45 -21.16 -31.03
N LYS A 236 12.54 -21.88 -29.91
CA LYS A 236 13.35 -23.11 -29.83
C LYS A 236 12.89 -24.20 -30.79
N LYS A 237 11.57 -24.40 -30.93
CA LYS A 237 11.02 -25.39 -31.87
C LYS A 237 11.28 -25.01 -33.32
N ASP A 238 11.22 -23.73 -33.66
CA ASP A 238 11.49 -23.26 -35.03
C ASP A 238 12.99 -23.37 -35.40
N ILE A 239 13.89 -23.24 -34.42
CA ILE A 239 15.33 -23.49 -34.61
C ILE A 239 15.62 -25.00 -34.78
N GLU A 240 14.97 -25.87 -34.00
CA GLU A 240 15.13 -27.33 -34.10
C GLU A 240 14.53 -27.90 -35.41
N MET A 241 13.46 -27.29 -35.95
CA MET A 241 12.90 -27.72 -37.26
C MET A 241 13.71 -27.24 -38.47
N ASN A 242 14.50 -26.17 -38.35
CA ASN A 242 15.35 -25.64 -39.44
C ASN A 242 16.78 -26.20 -39.44
N THR A 243 17.10 -27.14 -38.53
CA THR A 243 18.42 -27.79 -38.43
C THR A 243 18.45 -29.24 -38.94
N HIS A 244 17.39 -29.68 -39.64
CA HIS A 244 17.29 -30.98 -40.28
C HIS A 244 17.04 -30.88 -41.79
#